data_AF-A0A220U009-F1
#
_entry.id   AF-A0A220U009-F1
#
_cell.length_a   1.000
_cell.length_b   1.000
_cell.length_c   1.000
_cell.angle_alpha   90.00
_cell.angle_beta   90.00
_cell.angle_gamma   90.00
#
_symmetry.space_group_name_H-M   'P 1'
#
loop_
_entity.id
_entity.type
_entity.pdbx_description
1 polymer ?
#
loop_
_entity_poly.entity_id
_entity_poly.type
_entity_poly.pdbx_seq_one_letter_code
_entity_poly.pdbx_strand_id
1 'polypeptide(L)'
;MSTPNGTPFGKMTEKDTKEESKKTNTPDTSKKPSTKKNRKPSKPEGFKEFESLAKGIIESDGNSYFEWLHEKHQEIILEFNVQYRKQVTEVANKKGE
;
A
#
# COMPACT_ATOMS: atom_id res chain seq x y z
N MET A 1 -30.69 -20.30 -28.80
CA MET A 1 -31.54 -19.82 -27.69
C MET A 1 -31.16 -20.59 -26.43
N SER A 2 -30.64 -19.89 -25.42
CA SER A 2 -30.70 -20.19 -23.97
C SER A 2 -29.82 -19.17 -23.23
N THR A 3 -30.40 -18.54 -22.21
CA THR A 3 -30.04 -17.29 -21.54
C THR A 3 -28.97 -17.42 -20.43
N PRO A 4 -28.46 -16.28 -19.90
CA PRO A 4 -27.21 -16.19 -19.13
C PRO A 4 -27.44 -16.37 -17.63
N ASN A 5 -26.41 -16.80 -16.90
CA ASN A 5 -26.45 -16.87 -15.44
C ASN A 5 -25.71 -15.67 -14.85
N GLY A 6 -26.48 -14.66 -14.43
CA GLY A 6 -26.02 -13.62 -13.52
C GLY A 6 -26.36 -14.00 -12.09
N THR A 7 -25.44 -13.78 -11.17
CA THR A 7 -25.78 -13.60 -9.75
C THR A 7 -25.13 -12.30 -9.27
N PRO A 8 -25.92 -11.31 -8.83
CA PRO A 8 -25.43 -10.07 -8.25
C PRO A 8 -25.20 -10.28 -6.75
N PHE A 9 -24.08 -9.80 -6.20
CA PHE A 9 -23.91 -9.76 -4.75
C PHE A 9 -23.73 -8.33 -4.25
N GLY A 10 -24.81 -7.81 -3.68
CA GLY A 10 -24.76 -7.15 -2.38
C GLY A 10 -24.25 -5.71 -2.36
N LYS A 11 -25.14 -4.77 -2.69
CA LYS A 11 -25.13 -3.39 -2.18
C LYS A 11 -25.64 -3.43 -0.74
N MET A 12 -24.87 -2.93 0.23
CA MET A 12 -25.40 -2.50 1.54
C MET A 12 -24.78 -1.16 1.94
N THR A 13 -25.65 -0.30 2.42
CA THR A 13 -25.58 1.15 2.55
C THR A 13 -25.25 1.63 3.96
N GLU A 14 -24.66 2.82 4.01
CA GLU A 14 -24.81 3.92 4.99
C GLU A 14 -24.62 3.74 6.51
N LYS A 15 -23.82 4.68 7.02
CA LYS A 15 -23.95 5.50 8.26
C LYS A 15 -24.10 4.78 9.60
N ASP A 16 -23.17 5.04 10.52
CA ASP A 16 -23.47 5.91 11.68
C ASP A 16 -22.22 6.24 12.54
N THR A 17 -21.99 7.55 12.65
CA THR A 17 -21.65 8.36 13.82
C THR A 17 -21.08 7.71 15.10
N LYS A 18 -19.83 8.11 15.39
CA LYS A 18 -19.25 8.55 16.69
C LYS A 18 -20.03 8.23 17.99
N GLU A 19 -19.41 7.46 18.89
CA GLU A 19 -19.25 7.86 20.31
C GLU A 19 -18.23 7.00 21.09
N GLU A 20 -17.80 7.56 22.20
CA GLU A 20 -16.59 7.33 22.96
C GLU A 20 -16.88 6.62 24.29
N SER A 21 -15.88 5.88 24.79
CA SER A 21 -15.66 5.44 26.18
C SER A 21 -16.53 4.33 26.80
N LYS A 22 -15.89 3.17 27.07
CA LYS A 22 -15.83 2.63 28.45
C LYS A 22 -14.64 1.68 28.64
N LYS A 23 -13.74 2.11 29.53
CA LYS A 23 -12.61 1.35 30.08
C LYS A 23 -13.16 0.28 31.01
N THR A 24 -12.80 -0.98 30.83
CA THR A 24 -12.91 -1.99 31.90
C THR A 24 -11.70 -2.91 31.84
N ASN A 25 -10.85 -2.79 32.86
CA ASN A 25 -9.68 -3.62 33.11
C ASN A 25 -10.11 -5.05 33.45
N THR A 26 -9.48 -6.03 32.81
CA THR A 26 -9.30 -7.39 33.33
C THR A 26 -7.85 -7.79 33.08
N PRO A 27 -7.10 -8.26 34.09
CA PRO A 27 -5.75 -8.76 33.89
C PRO A 27 -5.86 -10.26 33.61
N ASP A 28 -5.87 -10.64 32.34
CA ASP A 28 -5.65 -12.04 31.97
C ASP A 28 -4.31 -12.19 31.26
N THR A 29 -3.39 -12.78 32.00
CA THR A 29 -2.03 -13.12 31.62
C THR A 29 -2.04 -14.19 30.53
N SER A 30 -2.13 -13.74 29.28
CA SER A 30 -1.64 -14.50 28.13
C SER A 30 -0.62 -13.65 27.39
N LYS A 31 0.67 -13.82 27.72
CA LYS A 31 1.79 -13.24 26.95
C LYS A 31 1.85 -13.94 25.59
N LYS A 32 0.95 -13.56 24.68
CA LYS A 32 1.14 -13.75 23.26
C LYS A 32 2.41 -12.96 22.88
N PRO A 33 3.40 -13.55 22.19
CA PRO A 33 4.53 -12.77 21.72
C PRO A 33 3.97 -11.65 20.84
N SER A 34 4.18 -10.40 21.27
CA SER A 34 3.79 -9.25 20.48
C SER A 34 4.60 -9.32 19.19
N THR A 35 3.94 -9.70 18.10
CA THR A 35 4.50 -9.57 16.76
C THR A 35 4.91 -8.11 16.63
N LYS A 36 6.23 -7.85 16.58
CA LYS A 36 6.78 -6.51 16.42
C LYS A 36 6.05 -5.86 15.26
N LYS A 37 5.22 -4.85 15.56
CA LYS A 37 4.53 -4.07 14.54
C LYS A 37 5.64 -3.42 13.71
N ASN A 38 5.91 -3.96 12.52
CA ASN A 38 6.87 -3.38 11.59
C ASN A 38 6.49 -1.92 11.43
N ARG A 39 7.32 -1.03 11.98
CA ARG A 39 7.10 0.40 11.88
C ARG A 39 7.33 0.74 10.42
N LYS A 40 6.24 1.05 9.71
CA LYS A 40 6.35 1.61 8.36
C LYS A 40 7.20 2.88 8.48
N PRO A 41 8.13 3.13 7.55
CA PRO A 41 8.85 4.39 7.52
C PRO A 41 7.82 5.54 7.52
N SER A 42 8.09 6.58 8.30
CA SER A 42 7.26 7.78 8.29
C SER A 42 7.28 8.39 6.90
N LYS A 43 6.10 8.78 6.41
CA LYS A 43 6.03 9.57 5.17
C LYS A 43 6.80 10.88 5.37
N PRO A 44 7.56 11.35 4.36
CA PRO A 44 8.20 12.66 4.42
C PRO A 44 7.19 13.78 4.65
N GLU A 45 7.67 14.89 5.23
CA GLU A 45 6.88 16.12 5.37
C GLU A 45 6.38 16.60 4.00
N GLY A 46 5.15 17.10 3.92
CA GLY A 46 4.55 17.56 2.66
C GLY A 46 4.16 16.46 1.66
N PHE A 47 4.38 15.17 1.94
CA PHE A 47 4.10 14.06 1.00
C PHE A 47 2.69 14.14 0.39
N LYS A 48 1.67 14.41 1.21
CA LYS A 48 0.28 14.45 0.76
C LYS A 48 -0.03 15.65 -0.15
N GLU A 49 0.63 16.78 0.09
CA GLU A 49 0.46 18.00 -0.71
C GLU A 49 1.07 17.79 -2.10
N PHE A 50 2.28 17.24 -2.16
CA PHE A 50 2.94 16.91 -3.42
C PHE A 50 2.22 15.79 -4.18
N GLU A 51 1.72 14.75 -3.48
CA GLU A 51 0.89 13.71 -4.10
C GLU A 51 -0.37 14.30 -4.76
N SER A 52 -1.01 15.26 -4.09
CA SER A 52 -2.22 15.90 -4.61
C SER A 52 -1.91 16.79 -5.81
N LEU A 53 -0.80 17.54 -5.77
CA LEU A 53 -0.33 18.34 -6.90
C LEU A 53 0.00 17.46 -8.12
N ALA A 54 0.74 16.38 -7.90
CA ALA A 54 1.13 15.45 -8.96
C ALA A 54 -0.09 14.80 -9.61
N LYS A 55 -1.09 14.38 -8.82
CA LYS A 55 -2.37 13.89 -9.33
C LYS A 55 -3.05 14.91 -10.24
N GLY A 56 -3.17 16.16 -9.77
CA GLY A 56 -3.81 17.22 -10.55
C GLY A 56 -3.14 17.46 -11.90
N ILE A 57 -1.81 17.50 -11.94
CA ILE A 57 -1.05 17.69 -13.19
C ILE A 57 -1.28 16.51 -14.14
N ILE A 58 -1.07 15.28 -13.67
CA ILE A 58 -1.12 14.08 -14.53
C ILE A 58 -2.53 13.81 -15.06
N GLU A 59 -3.55 13.96 -14.20
CA GLU A 59 -4.94 13.79 -14.61
C GLU A 59 -5.39 14.91 -15.56
N SER A 60 -4.87 16.14 -15.41
CA SER A 60 -5.15 17.23 -16.35
C SER A 60 -4.57 16.99 -17.75
N ASP A 61 -3.48 16.24 -17.85
CA ASP A 61 -2.89 15.79 -19.12
C ASP A 61 -3.63 14.58 -19.71
N GLY A 62 -4.72 14.11 -19.08
CA GLY A 62 -5.50 12.96 -19.51
C GLY A 62 -4.86 11.60 -19.19
N ASN A 63 -3.81 11.59 -18.37
CA ASN A 63 -3.11 10.38 -17.96
C ASN A 63 -3.59 9.89 -16.59
N SER A 64 -3.39 8.60 -16.31
CA SER A 64 -3.68 8.02 -14.99
C SER A 64 -2.50 8.23 -14.04
N TYR A 65 -2.74 8.88 -12.90
CA TYR A 65 -1.73 9.04 -11.85
C TYR A 65 -1.08 7.73 -11.42
N PHE A 66 -1.88 6.66 -11.30
CA PHE A 66 -1.38 5.36 -10.81
C PHE A 66 -0.56 4.60 -11.86
N GLU A 67 -0.87 4.78 -13.15
CA GLU A 67 -0.07 4.20 -14.24
C GLU A 67 1.29 4.90 -14.33
N TRP A 68 1.30 6.24 -14.30
CA TRP A 68 2.55 7.01 -14.26
C TRP A 68 3.40 6.63 -13.04
N LEU A 69 2.77 6.45 -11.87
CA LEU A 69 3.48 6.03 -10.66
C LEU A 69 4.08 4.63 -10.81
N HIS A 70 3.40 3.72 -11.51
CA HIS A 70 3.93 2.39 -11.82
C HIS A 70 5.15 2.47 -12.72
N GLU A 71 5.09 3.25 -13.80
CA GLU A 71 6.20 3.45 -14.73
C GLU A 71 7.43 4.03 -14.03
N LYS A 72 7.25 5.09 -13.25
CA LYS A 72 8.35 5.70 -12.48
C LYS A 72 8.96 4.74 -11.47
N HIS A 73 8.15 3.87 -10.86
CA HIS A 73 8.67 2.85 -9.97
C HIS A 73 9.55 1.82 -10.71
N GLN A 74 9.13 1.37 -11.90
CA GLN A 74 9.92 0.47 -12.73
C GLN A 74 11.25 1.09 -13.16
N GLU A 75 11.23 2.35 -13.60
CA GLU A 75 12.44 3.10 -13.97
C GLU A 75 13.46 3.14 -12.82
N ILE A 76 13.01 3.50 -11.61
CA ILE A 76 13.87 3.57 -10.42
C ILE A 76 14.46 2.21 -10.07
N ILE A 77 13.66 1.14 -10.11
CA ILE A 77 14.14 -0.22 -9.84
C ILE A 77 15.18 -0.64 -10.88
N LEU A 78 14.92 -0.36 -12.15
CA LEU A 78 15.83 -0.71 -13.23
C LEU A 78 17.17 0.02 -13.06
N GLU A 79 17.13 1.33 -12.81
CA GLU A 79 18.33 2.12 -12.57
C GLU A 79 19.11 1.62 -11.34
N PHE A 80 18.41 1.34 -10.24
CA PHE A 80 19.01 0.74 -9.05
C PHE A 80 19.70 -0.60 -9.38
N ASN A 81 19.03 -1.48 -10.11
CA ASN A 81 19.59 -2.79 -10.48
C ASN A 81 20.84 -2.65 -11.37
N VAL A 82 20.86 -1.66 -12.27
CA VAL A 82 22.03 -1.37 -13.10
C VAL A 82 23.18 -0.83 -12.23
N GLN A 83 22.91 0.16 -11.38
CA GLN A 83 23.93 0.78 -10.51
C GLN A 83 24.50 -0.21 -9.49
N TYR A 84 23.68 -1.08 -8.91
CA TYR A 84 24.05 -1.99 -7.82
C TYR A 84 24.15 -3.45 -8.26
N ARG A 85 24.30 -3.71 -9.57
CA ARG A 85 24.30 -5.06 -10.17
C ARG A 85 25.13 -6.08 -9.39
N LYS A 86 26.35 -5.72 -8.99
CA LYS A 86 27.26 -6.62 -8.24
C LYS A 86 26.70 -7.00 -6.88
N GLN A 87 26.19 -6.03 -6.12
CA GLN A 87 25.62 -6.24 -4.79
C GLN A 87 24.32 -7.03 -4.85
N VAL A 88 23.44 -6.71 -5.82
CA VAL A 88 22.20 -7.46 -6.06
C VAL A 88 22.50 -8.92 -6.39
N THR A 89 23.50 -9.18 -7.24
CA THR A 89 23.92 -10.53 -7.61
C THR A 89 24.49 -11.31 -6.41
N GLU A 90 25.34 -10.67 -5.60
CA GLU A 90 25.92 -11.30 -4.41
C GLU A 90 24.86 -11.66 -3.36
N VAL A 91 23.89 -10.77 -3.12
CA VAL A 91 22.77 -11.04 -2.21
C VAL A 91 21.85 -12.14 -2.73
N ALA A 92 21.60 -12.19 -4.04
CA ALA A 92 20.79 -13.23 -4.66
C ALA A 92 21.44 -14.62 -4.49
N ASN A 93 22.75 -14.72 -4.73
CA ASN A 93 23.48 -15.98 -4.59
C ASN A 93 23.55 -16.48 -3.14
N LYS A 94 23.70 -15.58 -2.15
CA LYS A 94 23.71 -15.95 -0.72
C LYS A 94 22.36 -16.39 -0.16
N LYS A 95 21.24 -16.09 -0.83
CA LYS A 95 19.89 -16.52 -0.40
C LYS A 95 19.45 -17.86 -1.01
N GLY A 96 20.23 -18.40 -1.95
CA GLY A 96 19.96 -19.68 -2.61
C GLY A 96 20.70 -20.87 -2.01
N GLU A 97 21.56 -20.66 -1.01
CA GLU A 97 22.19 -21.68 -0.16
C GLU A 97 21.46 -21.80 1.19
#